data_AF-A0AAX4JAJ6-F1
#
_entry.id   AF-A0AAX4JAJ6-F1
#
_cell.length_a   1.000
_cell.length_b   1.000
_cell.length_c   1.000
_cell.angle_alpha   90.00
_cell.angle_beta   90.00
_cell.angle_gamma   90.00
#
_symmetry.space_group_name_H-M   'P 1'
#
loop_
_entity.id
_entity.type
_entity.pdbx_description
1 polymer ?
#
loop_
_entity_poly.entity_id
_entity_poly.type
_entity_poly.pdbx_seq_one_letter_code
_entity_poly.pdbx_strand_id
1 'polypeptide(L)'
;MFKIRNDLKIQNDLKILDIFELQGESKNIHKFDGKFNRQKIELEFDTFILKGKKINKKISILEKEDDQLKIISKEVNYYIFDKPPKYKVLN
;
A
#
# COMPACT_ATOMS: atom_id res chain seq x y z
N MET A 1 3.52 19.26 22.45
CA MET A 1 2.20 18.69 22.82
C MET A 1 1.29 18.87 21.61
N PHE A 2 0.99 17.80 20.87
CA PHE A 2 0.15 17.88 19.66
C PHE A 2 -1.33 17.86 20.08
N LYS A 3 -2.06 18.94 19.81
CA LYS A 3 -3.52 18.99 19.99
C LYS A 3 -4.17 18.43 18.73
N ILE A 4 -4.74 17.23 18.83
CA ILE A 4 -5.62 16.69 17.79
C ILE A 4 -6.95 17.44 17.90
N ARG A 5 -7.24 18.33 16.94
CA ARG A 5 -8.56 18.98 16.84
C ARG A 5 -9.53 18.01 16.15
N ASN A 6 -10.69 17.77 16.79
CA ASN A 6 -11.75 16.91 16.25
C ASN A 6 -12.57 17.58 15.13
N ASP A 7 -12.24 18.82 14.82
CA ASP A 7 -12.92 19.72 13.87
C ASP A 7 -12.33 19.58 12.45
N LEU A 8 -11.83 18.38 12.11
CA LEU A 8 -11.44 18.03 10.75
C LEU A 8 -12.69 18.08 9.86
N LYS A 9 -12.84 19.20 9.14
CA LYS A 9 -13.75 19.33 7.99
C LYS A 9 -13.66 18.05 7.17
N ILE A 10 -14.74 17.27 7.20
CA ILE A 10 -14.88 16.06 6.41
C ILE A 10 -14.90 16.52 4.95
N GLN A 11 -13.73 16.55 4.30
CA GLN A 11 -13.70 16.48 2.85
C GLN A 11 -14.29 15.12 2.48
N ASN A 12 -15.44 15.15 1.81
CA ASN A 12 -16.29 14.00 1.50
C ASN A 12 -15.67 12.94 0.55
N ASP A 13 -14.36 13.01 0.28
CA ASP A 13 -13.66 12.12 -0.66
C ASP A 13 -12.59 11.29 0.06
N LEU A 14 -12.97 10.57 1.12
CA LEU A 14 -12.09 9.56 1.71
C LEU A 14 -11.84 8.47 0.66
N LYS A 15 -10.60 8.36 0.19
CA LYS A 15 -10.20 7.38 -0.83
C LYS A 15 -10.01 6.01 -0.21
N ILE A 16 -10.49 4.97 -0.88
CA ILE A 16 -10.05 3.60 -0.58
C ILE A 16 -8.65 3.44 -1.17
N LEU A 17 -7.67 3.17 -0.30
CA LEU A 17 -6.26 3.03 -0.72
C LEU A 17 -5.84 1.56 -0.68
N ASP A 18 -4.99 1.17 -1.62
CA ASP A 18 -4.27 -0.11 -1.54
C ASP A 18 -2.89 0.12 -0.96
N ILE A 19 -2.52 -0.68 0.03
CA ILE A 19 -1.21 -0.65 0.66
C ILE A 19 -0.52 -1.97 0.35
N PHE A 20 0.67 -1.88 -0.21
CA PHE A 20 1.53 -3.01 -0.55
C PHE A 20 2.69 -3.05 0.43
N GLU A 21 2.74 -4.09 1.26
CA GLU A 21 3.89 -4.38 2.13
C GLU A 21 4.78 -5.41 1.44
N LEU A 22 6.01 -5.03 1.14
CA LEU A 22 7.02 -5.86 0.46
C LEU A 22 8.14 -6.17 1.46
N GLN A 23 8.48 -7.45 1.60
CA GLN A 23 9.58 -7.88 2.46
C GLN A 23 10.89 -7.91 1.66
N GLY A 24 11.81 -6.98 1.94
CA GLY A 24 13.14 -6.92 1.32
C GLY A 24 13.69 -5.50 1.15
N GLU A 25 14.98 -5.40 0.82
CA GLU A 25 15.60 -4.11 0.46
C GLU A 25 15.13 -3.68 -0.93
N SER A 26 14.26 -2.69 -1.00
CA SER A 26 13.83 -2.12 -2.26
C SER A 26 14.90 -1.15 -2.80
N LYS A 27 16.01 -1.69 -3.34
CA LYS A 27 17.09 -0.88 -3.92
C LYS A 27 16.62 0.05 -5.06
N ASN A 28 15.40 -0.12 -5.56
CA ASN A 28 14.83 0.63 -6.69
C ASN A 28 13.32 0.97 -6.54
N ILE A 29 12.79 1.24 -5.33
CA ILE A 29 11.34 1.47 -5.14
C ILE A 29 10.77 2.64 -5.97
N HIS A 30 11.62 3.60 -6.34
CA HIS A 30 11.26 4.73 -7.20
C HIS A 30 10.89 4.33 -8.64
N LYS A 31 11.15 3.07 -9.04
CA LYS A 31 10.81 2.50 -10.35
C LYS A 31 9.92 1.28 -10.21
N PHE A 32 8.88 1.36 -9.37
CA PHE A 32 7.88 0.30 -9.32
C PHE A 32 7.20 0.16 -10.69
N ASP A 33 7.52 -0.92 -11.40
CA ASP A 33 7.04 -1.28 -12.73
C ASP A 33 6.13 -2.53 -12.72
N GLY A 34 5.83 -3.04 -11.53
CA GLY A 34 5.00 -4.22 -11.33
C GLY A 34 3.52 -3.98 -11.65
N LYS A 35 2.87 -4.96 -12.29
CA LYS A 35 1.42 -4.99 -12.51
C LYS A 35 0.73 -5.74 -11.39
N PHE A 36 -0.31 -5.16 -10.79
CA PHE A 36 -1.05 -5.80 -9.72
C PHE A 36 -2.27 -6.58 -10.23
N ASN A 37 -2.25 -7.90 -10.04
CA ASN A 37 -3.37 -8.79 -10.29
C ASN A 37 -4.19 -8.98 -9.01
N ARG A 38 -5.32 -8.26 -8.88
CA ARG A 38 -6.20 -8.32 -7.70
C ARG A 38 -6.85 -9.67 -7.46
N GLN A 39 -7.15 -10.42 -8.53
CA GLN A 39 -7.85 -11.71 -8.40
C GLN A 39 -6.94 -12.77 -7.76
N LYS A 40 -5.66 -12.77 -8.14
CA LYS A 40 -4.66 -13.70 -7.60
C LYS A 40 -3.86 -13.14 -6.42
N ILE A 41 -3.93 -11.83 -6.21
CA ILE A 41 -3.10 -11.08 -5.27
C ILE A 41 -1.61 -11.29 -5.62
N GLU A 42 -1.27 -10.99 -6.87
CA GLU A 42 0.09 -11.16 -7.40
C GLU A 42 0.61 -9.81 -7.92
N LEU A 43 1.89 -9.52 -7.63
CA LEU A 43 2.63 -8.44 -8.28
C LEU A 43 3.50 -9.07 -9.36
N GLU A 44 3.19 -8.76 -10.61
CA GLU A 44 3.86 -9.27 -11.79
C GLU A 44 4.90 -8.26 -12.28
N PHE A 45 6.17 -8.60 -12.13
CA PHE A 45 7.30 -7.87 -12.71
C PHE A 45 7.75 -8.56 -14.00
N ASP A 46 8.66 -7.95 -14.75
CA ASP A 46 9.14 -8.52 -16.02
C ASP A 46 9.72 -9.92 -15.84
N THR A 47 10.60 -10.10 -14.86
CA THR A 47 11.37 -11.33 -14.63
C THR A 47 10.82 -12.25 -13.54
N PHE A 48 9.97 -11.75 -12.64
CA PHE A 48 9.44 -12.52 -11.52
C PHE A 48 8.03 -12.11 -11.11
N ILE A 49 7.41 -12.94 -10.27
CA ILE A 49 6.10 -12.69 -9.66
C ILE A 49 6.24 -12.78 -8.14
N LEU A 50 5.69 -11.80 -7.42
CA LEU A 50 5.49 -11.89 -5.97
C LEU A 50 4.06 -12.33 -5.67
N LYS A 51 3.93 -13.38 -4.86
CA LYS A 51 2.63 -13.84 -4.38
C LYS A 51 2.33 -13.20 -3.04
N GLY A 52 1.16 -12.57 -2.94
CA GLY A 52 0.71 -11.92 -1.74
C GLY A 52 -0.56 -12.53 -1.15
N LYS A 53 -1.04 -11.88 -0.10
CA LYS A 53 -2.33 -12.13 0.55
C LYS A 53 -2.93 -10.83 1.03
N LYS A 54 -4.26 -10.71 0.98
CA LYS A 54 -4.97 -9.60 1.64
C LYS A 54 -5.06 -9.91 3.12
N ILE A 55 -4.74 -8.94 3.97
CA ILE A 55 -4.95 -9.04 5.41
C ILE A 55 -5.95 -7.99 5.88
N ASN A 56 -6.72 -8.34 6.91
CA ASN A 56 -7.62 -7.39 7.55
C ASN A 56 -6.85 -6.63 8.64
N LYS A 57 -6.44 -5.40 8.33
CA LYS A 57 -5.69 -4.53 9.25
C LYS A 57 -6.36 -3.16 9.30
N LYS A 58 -6.76 -2.73 10.49
CA LYS A 58 -7.34 -1.39 10.70
C LYS A 58 -6.22 -0.37 10.74
N ILE A 59 -6.12 0.43 9.69
CA ILE A 59 -5.12 1.48 9.53
C ILE A 59 -5.85 2.74 9.08
N SER A 60 -5.39 3.89 9.56
CA SER A 60 -5.77 5.19 9.01
C SER A 60 -4.54 5.85 8.42
N ILE A 61 -4.70 6.46 7.25
CA ILE A 61 -3.63 7.22 6.61
C ILE A 61 -3.84 8.70 6.91
N LEU A 62 -2.78 9.32 7.38
CA LEU A 62 -2.72 10.72 7.76
C LEU A 62 -1.76 11.44 6.82
N GLU A 63 -2.19 12.57 6.30
CA GLU A 63 -1.33 13.52 5.60
C GLU A 63 -1.00 14.68 6.56
N LYS A 64 0.28 15.08 6.57
CA LYS A 64 0.73 16.23 7.32
C LYS A 64 0.86 17.41 6.36
N GLU A 65 0.06 18.45 6.60
CA GLU A 65 0.14 19.74 5.92
C GLU A 65 0.48 20.79 6.99
N ASP A 66 1.67 21.40 6.88
CA ASP A 66 2.24 22.30 7.89
C ASP A 66 2.23 21.69 9.32
N ASP A 67 1.58 22.35 10.27
CA ASP A 67 1.42 21.89 11.66
C ASP A 67 0.10 21.16 11.93
N GLN A 68 -0.60 20.74 10.87
CA GLN A 68 -1.88 20.02 10.97
C GLN A 68 -1.78 18.59 10.44
N LEU A 69 -2.59 17.70 11.03
CA LEU A 69 -2.75 16.33 10.57
C LEU A 69 -4.17 16.15 10.02
N LYS A 70 -4.28 15.61 8.82
CA LYS A 70 -5.55 15.36 8.13
C LYS A 70 -5.69 13.87 7.82
N ILE A 71 -6.85 13.30 8.13
CA ILE A 71 -7.17 11.92 7.73
C ILE A 71 -7.50 11.92 6.24
N ILE A 72 -6.73 11.16 5.46
CA ILE A 72 -6.97 11.00 4.02
C ILE A 72 -7.66 9.66 3.68
N SER A 73 -7.52 8.66 4.55
CA SER A 73 -8.23 7.39 4.39
C SER A 73 -8.40 6.66 5.73
N LYS A 74 -9.59 6.08 5.91
CA LYS A 74 -9.91 5.15 7.01
C LYS A 74 -10.13 3.72 6.52
N GLU A 75 -10.23 3.53 5.21
CA GLU A 75 -10.51 2.25 4.57
C GLU A 75 -9.36 1.92 3.62
N VAL A 76 -8.62 0.86 3.97
CA VAL A 76 -7.48 0.43 3.19
C VAL A 76 -7.57 -1.06 2.87
N ASN A 77 -7.21 -1.43 1.64
CA ASN A 77 -6.92 -2.81 1.32
C ASN A 77 -5.43 -3.04 1.57
N TYR A 78 -5.12 -3.87 2.56
CA TYR A 78 -3.74 -4.16 2.92
C TYR A 78 -3.30 -5.50 2.33
N TYR A 79 -2.24 -5.49 1.54
CA TYR A 79 -1.67 -6.65 0.88
C TYR A 79 -0.23 -6.87 1.35
N ILE A 80 0.08 -8.08 1.82
CA ILE A 80 1.44 -8.47 2.22
C ILE A 80 2.00 -9.43 1.18
N PHE A 81 3.24 -9.16 0.73
CA PHE A 81 4.05 -9.98 -0.15
C PHE A 81 5.28 -10.47 0.62
N ASP A 82 5.07 -11.49 1.45
CA ASP A 82 6.07 -12.08 2.36
C ASP A 82 6.76 -13.32 1.78
N LYS A 83 6.35 -13.76 0.58
CA LYS A 83 6.91 -14.94 -0.10
C LYS A 83 8.07 -14.56 -1.02
N PRO A 84 9.05 -15.45 -1.21
CA PRO A 84 10.16 -15.21 -2.13
C PRO A 84 9.65 -15.05 -3.58
N PRO A 85 10.38 -14.29 -4.42
CA PRO A 85 10.05 -14.14 -5.83
C PRO A 85 9.99 -15.47 -6.57
N LYS A 86 8.96 -15.65 -7.40
CA LYS A 86 8.90 -16.73 -8.38
C LYS A 86 9.37 -16.21 -9.73
N TYR A 87 10.56 -16.59 -10.15
CA TYR A 87 11.11 -16.21 -11.45
C TYR A 87 10.36 -16.92 -12.59
N LYS A 88 10.14 -16.19 -13.68
CA LYS A 88 9.58 -16.75 -14.91
C LYS A 88 10.68 -17.54 -15.62
N VAL A 89 10.35 -18.74 -16.10
CA VAL A 89 11.25 -19.49 -16.98
C VAL A 89 11.14 -18.85 -18.36
N LEU A 90 12.22 -18.25 -18.85
CA LEU A 90 12.32 -17.82 -20.24
C LEU A 90 12.59 -19.08 -21.07
N ASN A 91 11.66 -19.42 -21.97
CA ASN A 91 11.88 -20.43 -23.00
C ASN A 91 12.65 -19.83 -24.17
#